data_AF-A0A0A0DQM7-F1
#
_entry.id   AF-A0A0A0DQM7-F1
#
_cell.length_a   1.000
_cell.length_b   1.000
_cell.length_c   1.000
_cell.angle_alpha   90.00
_cell.angle_beta   90.00
_cell.angle_gamma   90.00
#
_symmetry.space_group_name_H-M   'P 1'
#
loop_
_entity.id
_entity.type
_entity.pdbx_description
1 polymer ?
#
loop_
_entity_poly.entity_id
_entity_poly.type
_entity_poly.pdbx_seq_one_letter_code
_entity_poly.pdbx_strand_id
1 'polypeptide(L)'
;MTSWFKPSFAASMFMGIGLAHATSVTIPSGTEYQGIAFGGGALNMDFYIDLLQTWDSTKATLSSYGAASATVTKDSDGFYESAGFSAPLTSLTIDDHTNEVLSLATTGGITVQSPQLFGMSTGGSLTVTDLNIDLANKKVYANLIGGNGVGALNNVYLWDIGSVTGLTNPTGPGTTVASMTGLKITATGYAVLEKSLGLMILGRQLYQYTTDYGTLTATVVPEPTSSTLMGLGLAGLLISKRRRQGA
;
A
#
# COMPACT_ATOMS: atom_id res chain seq x y z
N MET A 1 68.54 4.18 -23.59
CA MET A 1 68.34 3.39 -22.36
C MET A 1 67.98 4.40 -21.28
N THR A 2 66.78 4.48 -20.73
CA THR A 2 65.95 3.43 -20.13
C THR A 2 64.47 3.84 -20.17
N SER A 3 63.61 2.99 -20.72
CA SER A 3 62.15 3.14 -20.68
C SER A 3 61.62 2.68 -19.31
N TRP A 4 60.86 3.54 -18.65
CA TRP A 4 60.17 3.20 -17.41
C TRP A 4 58.94 2.31 -17.70
N PHE A 5 59.03 1.05 -17.26
CA PHE A 5 57.91 0.11 -17.20
C PHE A 5 56.91 0.55 -16.12
N LYS A 6 55.65 0.75 -16.48
CA LYS A 6 54.53 0.86 -15.53
C LYS A 6 53.98 -0.55 -15.29
N PRO A 7 53.91 -1.05 -14.05
CA PRO A 7 53.27 -2.33 -13.79
C PRO A 7 51.74 -2.17 -13.87
N SER A 8 51.13 -2.92 -14.77
CA SER A 8 49.68 -3.12 -14.85
C SER A 8 49.25 -4.00 -13.69
N PHE A 9 48.44 -3.49 -12.76
CA PHE A 9 47.81 -4.31 -11.74
C PHE A 9 46.68 -5.13 -12.39
N ALA A 10 46.90 -6.44 -12.56
CA ALA A 10 45.83 -7.39 -12.84
C ALA A 10 45.17 -7.77 -11.52
N ALA A 11 43.92 -7.35 -11.32
CA ALA A 11 43.11 -7.83 -10.20
C ALA A 11 42.56 -9.22 -10.55
N SER A 12 43.05 -10.25 -9.88
CA SER A 12 42.47 -11.59 -9.92
C SER A 12 41.04 -11.57 -9.37
N MET A 13 40.06 -11.93 -10.20
CA MET A 13 38.70 -12.23 -9.76
C MET A 13 38.73 -13.50 -8.89
N PHE A 14 38.40 -13.35 -7.61
CA PHE A 14 37.94 -14.47 -6.79
C PHE A 14 36.49 -14.76 -7.18
N MET A 15 36.27 -15.83 -7.96
CA MET A 15 34.94 -16.41 -8.11
C MET A 15 34.58 -17.15 -6.81
N GLY A 16 34.00 -16.43 -5.87
CA GLY A 16 33.20 -17.03 -4.82
C GLY A 16 31.86 -17.42 -5.41
N ILE A 17 31.60 -18.72 -5.57
CA ILE A 17 30.25 -19.25 -5.76
C ILE A 17 29.53 -19.05 -4.43
N GLY A 18 29.04 -17.82 -4.21
CA GLY A 18 28.07 -17.54 -3.18
C GLY A 18 26.73 -18.05 -3.64
N LEU A 19 26.03 -18.79 -2.77
CA LEU A 19 24.59 -19.01 -2.93
C LEU A 19 23.95 -17.64 -3.16
N ALA A 20 23.35 -17.44 -4.34
CA ALA A 20 22.62 -16.22 -4.64
C ALA A 20 21.45 -16.12 -3.66
N HIS A 21 21.64 -15.39 -2.57
CA HIS A 21 20.52 -14.85 -1.83
C HIS A 21 19.91 -13.78 -2.73
N ALA A 22 18.64 -13.94 -3.07
CA ALA A 22 17.84 -12.88 -3.67
C ALA A 22 18.02 -11.61 -2.84
N THR A 23 18.61 -10.58 -3.45
CA THR A 23 18.78 -9.27 -2.82
C THR A 23 17.51 -8.47 -3.10
N SER A 24 16.93 -7.86 -2.06
CA SER A 24 15.74 -7.03 -2.20
C SER A 24 16.14 -5.56 -2.19
N VAL A 25 15.45 -4.76 -3.01
CA VAL A 25 15.66 -3.31 -3.08
C VAL A 25 14.35 -2.58 -2.82
N THR A 26 14.37 -1.68 -1.84
CA THR A 26 13.26 -0.76 -1.57
C THR A 26 13.43 0.50 -2.38
N ILE A 27 12.40 0.83 -3.16
CA ILE A 27 12.32 1.98 -4.06
C ILE A 27 11.29 2.96 -3.47
N PRO A 28 11.73 4.10 -2.93
CA PRO A 28 10.83 5.16 -2.49
C PRO A 28 10.07 5.79 -3.66
N SER A 29 8.86 6.29 -3.41
CA SER A 29 8.11 7.10 -4.38
C SER A 29 8.91 8.35 -4.78
N GLY A 30 8.87 8.69 -6.07
CA GLY A 30 9.65 9.78 -6.68
C GLY A 30 11.10 9.41 -6.98
N THR A 31 11.46 8.12 -6.98
CA THR A 31 12.82 7.66 -7.28
C THR A 31 12.84 6.68 -8.46
N GLU A 32 14.03 6.47 -9.02
CA GLU A 32 14.26 5.59 -10.16
C GLU A 32 15.13 4.40 -9.75
N TYR A 33 14.81 3.22 -10.27
CA TYR A 33 15.63 2.02 -10.11
C TYR A 33 15.75 1.29 -11.44
N GLN A 34 16.99 1.00 -11.85
CA GLN A 34 17.31 0.32 -13.12
C GLN A 34 16.62 0.91 -14.37
N GLY A 35 16.46 2.24 -14.46
CA GLY A 35 15.78 2.88 -15.59
C GLY A 35 14.27 3.01 -15.44
N ILE A 36 13.67 2.49 -14.37
CA ILE A 36 12.23 2.52 -14.09
C ILE A 36 11.95 3.54 -13.00
N ALA A 37 11.27 4.63 -13.36
CA ALA A 37 10.83 5.65 -12.41
C ALA A 37 9.56 5.20 -11.69
N PHE A 38 9.61 5.14 -10.36
CA PHE A 38 8.45 4.91 -9.51
C PHE A 38 7.87 6.25 -9.06
N GLY A 39 6.81 6.70 -9.75
CA GLY A 39 6.12 7.97 -9.44
C GLY A 39 5.13 7.90 -8.29
N GLY A 40 5.12 6.78 -7.57
CA GLY A 40 4.12 6.47 -6.57
C GLY A 40 2.95 5.68 -7.16
N GLY A 41 1.80 5.82 -6.53
CA GLY A 41 0.60 5.06 -6.84
C GLY A 41 -0.37 5.06 -5.69
N ALA A 42 -1.35 4.17 -5.73
CA ALA A 42 -2.35 4.05 -4.69
C ALA A 42 -2.57 2.58 -4.31
N LEU A 43 -2.82 2.38 -3.03
CA LEU A 43 -3.39 1.16 -2.50
C LEU A 43 -4.87 1.42 -2.21
N ASN A 44 -5.74 0.74 -2.95
CA ASN A 44 -7.17 0.82 -2.79
C ASN A 44 -7.65 -0.35 -1.94
N MET A 45 -8.40 -0.07 -0.88
CA MET A 45 -9.09 -1.04 -0.05
C MET A 45 -10.57 -0.99 -0.36
N ASP A 46 -11.16 -2.13 -0.68
CA ASP A 46 -12.61 -2.32 -0.80
C ASP A 46 -13.06 -3.29 0.30
N PHE A 47 -13.89 -2.83 1.23
CA PHE A 47 -14.35 -3.65 2.35
C PHE A 47 -15.44 -4.64 1.91
N TYR A 48 -15.39 -5.85 2.47
CA TYR A 48 -16.37 -6.89 2.16
C TYR A 48 -17.73 -6.61 2.81
N ILE A 49 -18.80 -7.13 2.21
CA ILE A 49 -20.19 -6.87 2.62
C ILE A 49 -20.47 -7.26 4.08
N ASP A 50 -19.87 -8.34 4.58
CA ASP A 50 -20.04 -8.80 5.96
C ASP A 50 -19.55 -7.75 6.98
N LEU A 51 -18.48 -7.02 6.65
CA LEU A 51 -17.97 -5.94 7.48
C LEU A 51 -18.88 -4.71 7.41
N LEU A 52 -19.43 -4.40 6.22
CA LEU A 52 -20.40 -3.32 6.03
C LEU A 52 -21.65 -3.55 6.89
N GLN A 53 -22.21 -4.77 6.86
CA GLN A 53 -23.35 -5.17 7.69
C GLN A 53 -23.05 -5.10 9.19
N THR A 54 -21.81 -5.44 9.58
CA THR A 54 -21.34 -5.29 10.95
C THR A 54 -21.33 -3.82 11.38
N TRP A 55 -20.86 -2.92 10.51
CA TRP A 55 -20.91 -1.48 10.76
C TRP A 55 -22.32 -0.91 10.79
N ASP A 56 -23.23 -1.38 9.93
CA ASP A 56 -24.63 -0.98 9.96
C ASP A 56 -25.35 -1.41 11.24
N SER A 57 -25.03 -2.61 11.72
CA SER A 57 -25.56 -3.15 12.97
C SER A 57 -25.02 -2.38 14.17
N THR A 58 -23.72 -2.11 14.19
CA THR A 58 -23.04 -1.37 15.28
C THR A 58 -23.18 0.15 15.18
N LYS A 59 -23.83 0.64 14.12
CA LYS A 59 -23.95 2.07 13.77
C LYS A 59 -22.59 2.77 13.70
N ALA A 60 -21.55 2.04 13.29
CA ALA A 60 -20.24 2.59 13.12
C ALA A 60 -20.19 3.55 11.93
N THR A 61 -19.36 4.59 12.04
CA THR A 61 -19.12 5.57 10.98
C THR A 61 -17.67 5.52 10.53
N LEU A 62 -17.44 5.86 9.26
CA LEU A 62 -16.13 5.79 8.62
C LEU A 62 -15.70 7.19 8.18
N SER A 63 -14.40 7.47 8.32
CA SER A 63 -13.79 8.70 7.81
C SER A 63 -12.35 8.45 7.39
N SER A 64 -11.86 9.22 6.41
CA SER A 64 -10.46 9.17 6.00
C SER A 64 -9.52 9.65 7.09
N TYR A 65 -8.30 9.14 7.10
CA TYR A 65 -7.23 9.58 7.99
C TYR A 65 -5.94 9.85 7.21
N GLY A 66 -5.22 10.92 7.58
CA GLY A 66 -3.96 11.29 6.96
C GLY A 66 -4.10 11.63 5.48
N ALA A 67 -3.21 11.09 4.64
CA ALA A 67 -3.16 11.35 3.21
C ALA A 67 -4.11 10.46 2.37
N ALA A 68 -4.88 9.59 3.00
CA ALA A 68 -5.82 8.72 2.31
C ALA A 68 -7.16 9.43 2.04
N SER A 69 -7.87 8.98 1.01
CA SER A 69 -9.25 9.38 0.73
C SER A 69 -10.19 8.19 0.96
N ALA A 70 -11.26 8.38 1.74
CA ALA A 70 -12.28 7.36 1.97
C ALA A 70 -13.44 7.52 0.98
N THR A 71 -13.92 6.41 0.45
CA THR A 71 -15.12 6.34 -0.38
C THR A 71 -16.17 5.56 0.39
N VAL A 72 -17.27 6.20 0.72
CA VAL A 72 -18.36 5.60 1.50
C VAL A 72 -19.67 5.93 0.82
N THR A 73 -20.38 4.91 0.37
CA THR A 73 -21.69 5.03 -0.27
C THR A 73 -22.73 4.35 0.59
N LYS A 74 -23.88 5.02 0.74
CA LYS A 74 -25.03 4.51 1.47
C LYS A 74 -26.26 4.52 0.58
N ASP A 75 -27.15 3.56 0.80
CA ASP A 75 -28.45 3.50 0.14
C ASP A 75 -29.42 4.58 0.66
N SER A 76 -30.64 4.61 0.12
CA SER A 76 -31.68 5.55 0.54
C SER A 76 -32.12 5.40 2.00
N ASP A 77 -31.90 4.22 2.59
CA ASP A 77 -32.28 3.89 3.95
C ASP A 77 -31.13 4.16 4.95
N GLY A 78 -29.94 4.54 4.45
CA GLY A 78 -28.78 4.93 5.22
C GLY A 78 -27.83 3.79 5.59
N PHE A 79 -27.99 2.60 4.98
CA PHE A 79 -27.13 1.44 5.13
C PHE A 79 -25.95 1.47 4.15
N TYR A 80 -24.82 0.85 4.50
CA TYR A 80 -23.64 0.83 3.65
C TYR A 80 -23.87 -0.01 2.39
N GLU A 81 -23.69 0.61 1.22
CA GLU A 81 -23.67 -0.08 -0.07
C GLU A 81 -22.23 -0.46 -0.46
N SER A 82 -21.29 0.46 -0.22
CA SER A 82 -19.87 0.22 -0.39
C SER A 82 -19.06 1.11 0.56
N ALA A 83 -17.92 0.60 1.01
CA ALA A 83 -16.94 1.41 1.71
C ALA A 83 -15.52 0.97 1.35
N GLY A 84 -14.62 1.93 1.35
CA GLY A 84 -13.22 1.70 1.04
C GLY A 84 -12.36 2.93 1.32
N PHE A 85 -11.07 2.79 1.09
CA PHE A 85 -10.16 3.93 1.10
C PHE A 85 -9.05 3.75 0.06
N SER A 86 -8.49 4.86 -0.41
CA SER A 86 -7.33 4.91 -1.28
C SER A 86 -6.19 5.62 -0.55
N ALA A 87 -5.09 4.92 -0.30
CA ALA A 87 -3.92 5.45 0.39
C ALA A 87 -2.73 5.56 -0.59
N PRO A 88 -2.02 6.68 -0.65
CA PRO A 88 -0.83 6.81 -1.50
C PRO A 88 0.26 5.79 -1.15
N LEU A 89 0.84 5.15 -2.17
CA LEU A 89 2.02 4.30 -2.02
C LEU A 89 3.26 5.18 -1.79
N THR A 90 4.01 4.89 -0.73
CA THR A 90 5.23 5.62 -0.36
C THR A 90 6.49 4.89 -0.80
N SER A 91 6.45 3.56 -0.89
CA SER A 91 7.55 2.73 -1.37
C SER A 91 7.07 1.37 -1.83
N LEU A 92 7.85 0.74 -2.70
CA LEU A 92 7.74 -0.67 -3.04
C LEU A 92 9.08 -1.36 -2.87
N THR A 93 9.08 -2.63 -2.49
CA THR A 93 10.28 -3.46 -2.45
C THR A 93 10.18 -4.52 -3.51
N ILE A 94 11.23 -4.71 -4.30
CA ILE A 94 11.31 -5.72 -5.35
C ILE A 94 12.50 -6.66 -5.14
N ASP A 95 12.38 -7.85 -5.71
CA ASP A 95 13.50 -8.75 -5.97
C ASP A 95 14.36 -8.18 -7.11
N ASP A 96 15.65 -8.00 -6.90
CA ASP A 96 16.53 -7.35 -7.89
C ASP A 96 16.94 -8.24 -9.07
N HIS A 97 16.57 -9.52 -9.07
CA HIS A 97 16.78 -10.46 -10.17
C HIS A 97 15.49 -10.69 -10.98
N THR A 98 14.35 -10.88 -10.32
CA THR A 98 13.06 -11.18 -10.98
C THR A 98 12.20 -9.94 -11.21
N ASN A 99 12.49 -8.83 -10.51
CA ASN A 99 11.64 -7.64 -10.42
C ASN A 99 10.22 -7.91 -9.89
N GLU A 100 10.02 -9.02 -9.19
CA GLU A 100 8.76 -9.30 -8.51
C GLU A 100 8.62 -8.36 -7.31
N VAL A 101 7.39 -7.84 -7.12
CA VAL A 101 7.08 -6.98 -5.97
C VAL A 101 6.96 -7.85 -4.71
N LEU A 102 7.81 -7.59 -3.73
CA LEU A 102 7.88 -8.32 -2.46
C LEU A 102 7.13 -7.60 -1.34
N SER A 103 7.14 -6.27 -1.33
CA SER A 103 6.45 -5.49 -0.31
C SER A 103 5.98 -4.13 -0.80
N LEU A 104 5.00 -3.56 -0.10
CA LEU A 104 4.42 -2.24 -0.39
C LEU A 104 4.24 -1.46 0.91
N ALA A 105 4.44 -0.14 0.88
CA ALA A 105 4.14 0.74 2.00
C ALA A 105 3.26 1.91 1.55
N THR A 106 2.41 2.38 2.48
CA THR A 106 1.47 3.48 2.24
C THR A 106 1.52 4.52 3.34
N THR A 107 0.87 5.67 3.10
CA THR A 107 0.58 6.67 4.12
C THR A 107 -0.90 7.01 4.19
N GLY A 108 -1.42 7.21 5.41
CA GLY A 108 -2.85 7.43 5.66
C GLY A 108 -3.65 6.13 5.76
N GLY A 109 -4.95 6.28 5.96
CA GLY A 109 -5.88 5.16 6.02
C GLY A 109 -7.30 5.58 6.41
N ILE A 110 -7.91 4.85 7.33
CA ILE A 110 -9.33 5.01 7.69
C ILE A 110 -9.52 4.98 9.20
N THR A 111 -10.49 5.77 9.67
CA THR A 111 -10.97 5.75 11.06
C THR A 111 -12.38 5.20 11.10
N VAL A 112 -12.58 4.16 11.92
CA VAL A 112 -13.87 3.61 12.31
C VAL A 112 -14.24 4.21 13.66
N GLN A 113 -15.38 4.88 13.74
CA GLN A 113 -15.94 5.42 14.98
C GLN A 113 -17.16 4.60 15.38
N SER A 114 -17.16 4.05 16.59
CA SER A 114 -18.31 3.34 17.15
C SER A 114 -19.04 4.26 18.16
N PRO A 115 -20.35 4.45 18.04
CA PRO A 115 -21.13 5.15 19.06
C PRO A 115 -21.39 4.23 20.27
N GLN A 116 -21.86 4.82 21.36
CA GLN A 116 -22.47 4.05 22.44
C GLN A 116 -23.77 3.42 21.96
N LEU A 117 -23.85 2.10 22.02
CA LEU A 117 -25.01 1.34 21.60
C LEU A 117 -25.18 0.14 22.52
N PHE A 118 -26.34 0.07 23.19
CA PHE A 118 -26.60 -0.91 24.24
C PHE A 118 -26.35 -2.35 23.77
N GLY A 119 -25.55 -3.09 24.54
CA GLY A 119 -25.18 -4.48 24.25
C GLY A 119 -24.17 -4.65 23.10
N MET A 120 -23.87 -3.60 22.34
CA MET A 120 -22.98 -3.64 21.18
C MET A 120 -21.64 -2.95 21.44
N SER A 121 -21.66 -1.73 21.94
CA SER A 121 -20.46 -0.90 22.10
C SER A 121 -20.61 0.14 23.22
N THR A 122 -19.54 0.37 23.98
CA THR A 122 -19.42 1.50 24.92
C THR A 122 -18.94 2.79 24.26
N GLY A 123 -18.82 2.79 22.93
CA GLY A 123 -18.24 3.85 22.13
C GLY A 123 -16.71 3.75 22.04
N GLY A 124 -16.15 4.37 21.00
CA GLY A 124 -14.72 4.39 20.77
C GLY A 124 -14.36 4.64 19.32
N SER A 125 -13.08 4.48 19.01
CA SER A 125 -12.55 4.70 17.67
C SER A 125 -11.37 3.79 17.41
N LEU A 126 -11.21 3.35 16.16
CA LEU A 126 -10.00 2.70 15.68
C LEU A 126 -9.60 3.36 14.36
N THR A 127 -8.42 3.95 14.33
CA THR A 127 -7.76 4.34 13.09
C THR A 127 -6.79 3.24 12.68
N VAL A 128 -6.88 2.81 11.43
CA VAL A 128 -5.91 1.95 10.75
C VAL A 128 -5.21 2.83 9.71
N THR A 129 -3.90 2.98 9.80
CA THR A 129 -3.12 3.88 8.93
C THR A 129 -1.76 3.29 8.61
N ASP A 130 -1.15 3.78 7.53
CA ASP A 130 0.22 3.49 7.12
C ASP A 130 0.48 1.99 6.99
N LEU A 131 -0.19 1.35 6.03
CA LEU A 131 -0.06 -0.08 5.78
C LEU A 131 1.33 -0.41 5.25
N ASN A 132 1.91 -1.49 5.78
CA ASN A 132 3.08 -2.16 5.25
C ASN A 132 2.70 -3.61 4.92
N ILE A 133 2.77 -3.95 3.64
CA ILE A 133 2.30 -5.23 3.12
C ILE A 133 3.49 -6.06 2.72
N ASP A 134 3.62 -7.23 3.34
CA ASP A 134 4.59 -8.26 3.01
C ASP A 134 3.89 -9.31 2.13
N LEU A 135 4.13 -9.21 0.81
CA LEU A 135 3.50 -10.08 -0.18
C LEU A 135 4.13 -11.48 -0.18
N ALA A 136 5.41 -11.58 0.18
CA ALA A 136 6.12 -12.86 0.26
C ALA A 136 5.57 -13.73 1.40
N ASN A 137 5.35 -13.14 2.58
CA ASN A 137 4.82 -13.84 3.74
C ASN A 137 3.29 -13.75 3.87
N LYS A 138 2.61 -13.03 2.97
CA LYS A 138 1.15 -12.81 2.97
C LYS A 138 0.63 -12.14 4.24
N LYS A 139 1.30 -11.07 4.69
CA LYS A 139 0.97 -10.34 5.92
C LYS A 139 0.76 -8.86 5.66
N VAL A 140 -0.22 -8.27 6.35
CA VAL A 140 -0.41 -6.82 6.39
C VAL A 140 -0.14 -6.32 7.80
N TYR A 141 0.77 -5.37 7.90
CA TYR A 141 1.04 -4.60 9.10
C TYR A 141 0.45 -3.21 8.97
N ALA A 142 0.05 -2.61 10.09
CA ALA A 142 -0.52 -1.26 10.13
C ALA A 142 -0.11 -0.53 11.40
N ASN A 143 -0.09 0.79 11.34
CA ASN A 143 -0.15 1.63 12.54
C ASN A 143 -1.62 1.74 12.97
N LEU A 144 -1.88 1.54 14.26
CA LEU A 144 -3.22 1.59 14.84
C LEU A 144 -3.29 2.71 15.87
N ILE A 145 -4.36 3.51 15.82
CA ILE A 145 -4.65 4.52 16.84
C ILE A 145 -6.03 4.19 17.43
N GLY A 146 -6.03 3.65 18.63
CA GLY A 146 -7.22 3.13 19.27
C GLY A 146 -7.71 3.99 20.45
N GLY A 147 -9.03 4.10 20.57
CA GLY A 147 -9.71 4.63 21.74
C GLY A 147 -9.61 3.71 22.96
N ASN A 148 -10.35 4.03 24.03
CA ASN A 148 -10.48 3.19 25.23
C ASN A 148 -9.15 2.74 25.85
N GLY A 149 -8.16 3.66 25.85
CA GLY A 149 -6.84 3.42 26.46
C GLY A 149 -5.93 2.48 25.66
N VAL A 150 -6.17 2.31 24.36
CA VAL A 150 -5.23 1.62 23.45
C VAL A 150 -4.09 2.56 23.04
N GLY A 151 -4.40 3.78 22.60
CA GLY A 151 -3.40 4.73 22.12
C GLY A 151 -2.83 4.35 20.76
N ALA A 152 -1.62 4.85 20.45
CA ALA A 152 -0.93 4.56 19.20
C ALA A 152 -0.05 3.31 19.31
N LEU A 153 -0.21 2.39 18.36
CA LEU A 153 0.57 1.17 18.21
C LEU A 153 1.16 1.15 16.79
N ASN A 154 2.46 0.91 16.69
CA ASN A 154 3.13 0.91 15.38
C ASN A 154 3.38 -0.51 14.90
N ASN A 155 3.28 -0.72 13.58
CA ASN A 155 3.62 -1.98 12.91
C ASN A 155 2.91 -3.22 13.50
N VAL A 156 1.62 -3.09 13.79
CA VAL A 156 0.78 -4.18 14.28
C VAL A 156 0.44 -5.10 13.12
N TYR A 157 0.70 -6.40 13.29
CA TYR A 157 0.27 -7.43 12.34
C TYR A 157 -1.27 -7.53 12.35
N LEU A 158 -1.91 -6.93 11.36
CA LEU A 158 -3.34 -6.69 11.34
C LEU A 158 -4.10 -7.76 10.55
N TRP A 159 -3.67 -8.05 9.32
CA TRP A 159 -4.35 -9.00 8.45
C TRP A 159 -3.43 -10.07 7.88
N ASP A 160 -3.98 -11.28 7.77
CA ASP A 160 -3.51 -12.33 6.87
C ASP A 160 -4.08 -12.13 5.48
N ILE A 161 -3.27 -12.41 4.46
CA ILE A 161 -3.71 -12.40 3.06
C ILE A 161 -3.97 -13.83 2.59
N GLY A 162 -5.18 -14.12 2.11
CA GLY A 162 -5.51 -15.43 1.55
C GLY A 162 -4.78 -15.67 0.21
N SER A 163 -4.96 -14.76 -0.73
CA SER A 163 -4.39 -14.86 -2.08
C SER A 163 -3.75 -13.55 -2.52
N VAL A 164 -2.66 -13.67 -3.29
CA VAL A 164 -1.98 -12.56 -3.96
C VAL A 164 -1.92 -12.88 -5.44
N THR A 165 -2.33 -11.94 -6.28
CA THR A 165 -2.25 -12.05 -7.75
C THR A 165 -1.67 -10.77 -8.35
N GLY A 166 -1.24 -10.84 -9.62
CA GLY A 166 -0.81 -9.65 -10.35
C GLY A 166 0.57 -9.11 -9.99
N LEU A 167 1.46 -9.93 -9.40
CA LEU A 167 2.86 -9.64 -9.03
C LEU A 167 3.78 -9.34 -10.23
N THR A 168 3.29 -8.57 -11.19
CA THR A 168 4.01 -8.24 -12.41
C THR A 168 4.78 -6.95 -12.22
N ASN A 169 5.97 -6.91 -12.83
CA ASN A 169 6.79 -5.73 -12.95
C ASN A 169 5.93 -4.55 -13.49
N PRO A 170 6.01 -3.33 -12.94
CA PRO A 170 5.27 -2.19 -13.47
C PRO A 170 5.75 -1.81 -14.86
N THR A 171 5.06 -2.31 -15.88
CA THR A 171 5.42 -2.10 -17.29
C THR A 171 4.79 -0.84 -17.90
N GLY A 172 3.95 -0.10 -17.16
CA GLY A 172 3.34 1.14 -17.65
C GLY A 172 2.36 1.83 -16.69
N PRO A 173 1.78 2.98 -17.10
CA PRO A 173 0.83 3.75 -16.29
C PRO A 173 -0.48 3.06 -15.99
N GLY A 174 -0.91 3.12 -14.74
CA GLY A 174 -2.17 2.52 -14.29
C GLY A 174 -2.12 1.00 -14.17
N THR A 175 -0.92 0.41 -14.21
CA THR A 175 -0.76 -1.05 -14.06
C THR A 175 -1.03 -1.45 -12.62
N THR A 176 -1.97 -2.37 -12.45
CA THR A 176 -2.15 -3.11 -11.19
C THR A 176 -0.95 -4.02 -10.98
N VAL A 177 -0.26 -3.85 -9.86
CA VAL A 177 0.98 -4.60 -9.53
C VAL A 177 0.77 -5.63 -8.42
N ALA A 178 -0.36 -5.57 -7.72
CA ALA A 178 -0.78 -6.61 -6.80
C ALA A 178 -2.28 -6.47 -6.52
N SER A 179 -2.97 -7.60 -6.40
CA SER A 179 -4.28 -7.71 -5.77
C SER A 179 -4.22 -8.75 -4.66
N MET A 180 -4.72 -8.38 -3.48
CA MET A 180 -4.68 -9.18 -2.26
C MET A 180 -6.10 -9.40 -1.76
N THR A 181 -6.56 -10.65 -1.74
CA THR A 181 -7.94 -11.02 -1.41
C THR A 181 -8.00 -11.99 -0.24
N GLY A 182 -9.18 -12.13 0.37
CA GLY A 182 -9.39 -13.01 1.52
C GLY A 182 -8.69 -12.49 2.76
N LEU A 183 -8.85 -11.19 3.04
CA LEU A 183 -8.17 -10.54 4.15
C LEU A 183 -8.80 -10.96 5.48
N LYS A 184 -7.99 -11.53 6.38
CA LYS A 184 -8.48 -12.02 7.67
C LYS A 184 -7.81 -11.29 8.81
N ILE A 185 -8.58 -10.77 9.75
CA ILE A 185 -8.01 -10.13 10.94
C ILE A 185 -7.27 -11.16 11.81
N THR A 186 -6.08 -10.80 12.27
CA THR A 186 -5.32 -11.62 13.21
C THR A 186 -5.94 -11.52 14.60
N ALA A 187 -5.62 -12.47 15.50
CA ALA A 187 -6.03 -12.40 16.89
C ALA A 187 -5.54 -11.10 17.58
N THR A 188 -4.31 -10.67 17.26
CA THR A 188 -3.73 -9.42 17.77
C THR A 188 -4.49 -8.20 17.27
N GLY A 189 -4.75 -8.13 15.96
CA GLY A 189 -5.52 -7.05 15.35
C GLY A 189 -6.94 -6.96 15.91
N TYR A 190 -7.60 -8.12 16.08
CA TYR A 190 -8.93 -8.20 16.64
C TYR A 190 -8.98 -7.74 18.10
N ALA A 191 -8.00 -8.12 18.94
CA ALA A 191 -7.95 -7.66 20.33
C ALA A 191 -7.81 -6.14 20.43
N VAL A 192 -7.03 -5.53 19.52
CA VAL A 192 -6.92 -4.07 19.43
C VAL A 192 -8.26 -3.47 18.98
N LEU A 193 -8.91 -4.04 17.96
CA LEU A 193 -10.22 -3.57 17.47
C LEU A 193 -11.28 -3.63 18.56
N GLU A 194 -11.41 -4.78 19.24
CA GLU A 194 -12.38 -5.00 20.31
C GLU A 194 -12.26 -3.94 21.39
N LYS A 195 -11.03 -3.72 21.88
CA LYS A 195 -10.78 -2.73 22.92
C LYS A 195 -11.00 -1.32 22.40
N SER A 196 -10.45 -0.98 21.23
CA SER A 196 -10.51 0.37 20.64
C SER A 196 -11.93 0.85 20.40
N LEU A 197 -12.80 -0.04 19.93
CA LEU A 197 -14.21 0.25 19.68
C LEU A 197 -15.09 0.04 20.91
N GLY A 198 -14.57 -0.52 22.01
CA GLY A 198 -15.33 -0.76 23.24
C GLY A 198 -16.41 -1.82 23.05
N LEU A 199 -16.12 -2.88 22.30
CA LEU A 199 -17.12 -3.88 21.91
C LEU A 199 -17.63 -4.69 23.11
N MET A 200 -18.95 -4.70 23.25
CA MET A 200 -19.68 -5.54 24.19
C MET A 200 -20.01 -6.91 23.56
N ILE A 201 -20.66 -7.80 24.30
CA ILE A 201 -20.91 -9.20 23.87
C ILE A 201 -21.49 -9.30 22.46
N LEU A 202 -22.55 -8.56 22.14
CA LEU A 202 -23.19 -8.66 20.82
C LEU A 202 -22.31 -8.06 19.71
N GLY A 203 -21.64 -6.94 20.00
CA GLY A 203 -20.69 -6.33 19.07
C GLY A 203 -19.54 -7.27 18.73
N ARG A 204 -18.95 -7.93 19.74
CA ARG A 204 -17.89 -8.92 19.54
C ARG A 204 -18.33 -10.10 18.69
N GLN A 205 -19.56 -10.59 18.88
CA GLN A 205 -20.07 -11.69 18.07
C GLN A 205 -20.17 -11.29 16.60
N LEU A 206 -20.69 -10.09 16.28
CA LEU A 206 -20.77 -9.62 14.90
C LEU A 206 -19.40 -9.55 14.22
N TYR A 207 -18.42 -8.92 14.86
CA TYR A 207 -17.07 -8.82 14.29
C TYR A 207 -16.35 -10.17 14.17
N GLN A 208 -16.70 -11.16 15.01
CA GLN A 208 -16.18 -12.53 14.87
C GLN A 208 -16.80 -13.31 13.70
N TYR A 209 -18.01 -12.94 13.27
CA TYR A 209 -18.62 -13.51 12.07
C TYR A 209 -18.06 -12.93 10.77
N THR A 210 -17.40 -11.77 10.82
CA THR A 210 -16.68 -11.20 9.67
C THR A 210 -15.44 -12.02 9.36
N THR A 211 -15.55 -12.91 8.37
CA THR A 211 -14.44 -13.82 7.98
C THR A 211 -13.57 -13.29 6.85
N ASP A 212 -14.05 -12.29 6.10
CA ASP A 212 -13.29 -11.56 5.09
C ASP A 212 -13.48 -10.06 5.32
N TYR A 213 -12.37 -9.33 5.38
CA TYR A 213 -12.34 -7.90 5.59
C TYR A 213 -12.34 -7.14 4.26
N GLY A 214 -12.05 -7.79 3.13
CA GLY A 214 -12.10 -7.16 1.82
C GLY A 214 -10.92 -7.48 0.92
N THR A 215 -10.68 -6.56 -0.02
CA THR A 215 -9.62 -6.67 -1.03
C THR A 215 -8.76 -5.42 -1.01
N LEU A 216 -7.45 -5.62 -1.07
CA LEU A 216 -6.50 -4.57 -1.38
C LEU A 216 -6.08 -4.68 -2.85
N THR A 217 -5.94 -3.54 -3.53
CA THR A 217 -5.46 -3.46 -4.91
C THR A 217 -4.45 -2.35 -5.02
N ALA A 218 -3.21 -2.71 -5.36
CA ALA A 218 -2.11 -1.78 -5.56
C ALA A 218 -1.99 -1.43 -7.04
N THR A 219 -2.08 -0.14 -7.35
CA THR A 219 -1.83 0.42 -8.67
C THR A 219 -0.66 1.37 -8.60
N VAL A 220 0.23 1.31 -9.59
CA VAL A 220 1.37 2.24 -9.67
C VAL A 220 1.25 3.15 -10.88
N VAL A 221 1.84 4.32 -10.74
CA VAL A 221 1.95 5.32 -11.79
C VAL A 221 3.44 5.49 -12.08
N PRO A 222 3.95 5.06 -13.24
CA PRO A 222 5.25 5.49 -13.72
C PRO A 222 5.20 6.99 -13.92
N GLU A 223 6.27 7.68 -13.50
CA GLU A 223 6.40 9.09 -13.87
C GLU A 223 6.47 9.20 -15.39
N PRO A 224 5.90 10.28 -15.99
CA PRO A 224 6.21 10.60 -17.37
C PRO A 224 7.73 10.76 -17.44
N THR A 225 8.42 9.82 -18.10
CA THR A 225 9.87 9.82 -18.15
C THR A 225 10.35 11.18 -18.63
N SER A 226 11.14 11.86 -17.80
CA SER A 226 11.63 13.22 -18.08
C SER A 226 12.37 13.31 -19.42
N SER A 227 12.88 12.19 -19.93
CA SER A 227 13.46 12.06 -21.27
C SER A 227 12.46 12.24 -22.41
N THR A 228 11.19 11.83 -22.26
CA THR A 228 10.14 12.05 -23.27
C THR A 228 9.67 13.50 -23.28
N LEU A 229 9.56 14.15 -22.10
CA LEU A 229 9.24 15.58 -22.00
C LEU A 229 10.40 16.47 -22.49
N MET A 230 11.65 16.14 -22.14
CA MET A 230 12.83 16.85 -22.67
C MET A 230 12.97 16.65 -24.18
N GLY A 231 12.73 15.44 -24.69
CA GLY A 231 12.78 15.15 -26.13
C GLY A 231 11.72 15.92 -26.92
N LEU A 232 10.48 15.96 -26.43
CA LEU A 232 9.40 16.75 -27.03
C LEU A 232 9.65 18.26 -26.90
N GLY A 233 10.17 18.73 -25.76
CA GLY A 233 10.56 20.12 -25.54
C GLY A 233 11.66 20.59 -26.50
N LEU A 234 12.68 19.77 -26.71
CA LEU A 234 13.76 20.03 -27.68
C LEU A 234 13.26 19.97 -29.12
N ALA A 235 12.39 19.04 -29.48
CA ALA A 235 11.76 18.99 -30.80
C ALA A 235 10.89 20.24 -31.06
N GLY A 236 10.11 20.70 -30.08
CA GLY A 236 9.34 21.93 -30.14
C GLY A 236 10.20 23.19 -30.29
N LEU A 237 11.35 23.23 -29.61
CA LEU A 237 12.34 24.31 -29.74
C LEU A 237 13.03 24.33 -31.12
N LEU A 238 13.34 23.15 -31.69
CA LEU A 238 13.93 23.06 -33.03
C LEU A 238 12.94 23.45 -34.13
N ILE A 239 11.67 23.07 -34.01
CA ILE A 239 10.61 23.45 -34.96
C ILE A 239 10.33 24.97 -34.88
N SER A 240 10.27 25.53 -33.68
CA SER A 240 10.04 26.98 -33.50
C SER A 240 11.22 27.83 -33.98
N LYS A 241 12.46 27.35 -33.82
CA LYS A 241 13.66 28.01 -34.38
C LYS A 241 13.67 28.00 -35.92
N ARG A 242 13.24 26.90 -36.55
CA ARG A 242 13.15 26.80 -38.02
C ARG A 242 12.09 27.73 -38.61
N ARG A 243 11.01 27.98 -37.87
CA ARG A 243 9.93 28.91 -38.26
C ARG A 243 10.33 30.38 -38.20
N ARG A 244 11.29 30.74 -37.33
CA ARG A 244 11.83 32.11 -37.21
C ARG A 244 12.94 32.46 -38.21
N GLN A 245 13.53 31.45 -38.87
CA GLN A 245 14.56 31.67 -39.90
C GLN A 245 14.00 31.65 -41.33
N GLY A 246 12.70 31.37 -41.49
CA GLY A 246 12.00 31.37 -42.78
C GLY A 246 11.02 32.53 -42.97
N ALA A 247 11.07 33.55 -42.10
CA ALA A 247 10.40 34.85 -42.23
C ALA A 247 11.48 35.94 -42.23
#